data_AF-U9UGG8-F1
#
_entry.id   AF-U9UGG8-F1
#
_cell.length_a   1.000
_cell.length_b   1.000
_cell.length_c   1.000
_cell.angle_alpha   90.00
_cell.angle_beta   90.00
_cell.angle_gamma   90.00
#
_symmetry.space_group_name_H-M   'P 1'
#
loop_
_entity.id
_entity.type
_entity.pdbx_description
1 polymer ?
#
loop_
_entity_poly.entity_id
_entity_poly.type
_entity_poly.pdbx_seq_one_letter_code
_entity_poly.pdbx_strand_id
1 'polypeptide(L)'
;MFKKRSESSESSGKTPKKPTEKLSEHSDGLSKMGEIAVEVGGAAGMVDVLKNNLPSGSTAQAFFKTAGDIAEAVTPFLPLVGLVGTLTEEIVEAYDNVQYNKKTCSALVNRVEAAEFSIKALMRQKEENLKNFKDQNYYQTFVRFTNCLKQIKKLFEDISQLPKFKKFVSSADIRERFEENIKEFNNYFNDLNLAISIATQDQLDKDLAILHDDMIEMNKFLHKIEGGITVTVDNTETIMNKLEIQNNEVKIIVENVIEQNKRLMEMNEKLDEDRDKAIKFISLNRVIDTIPLLNKQVNEQDSVTAKDIKASELQDPPRYVRPRQGSRV
;
A
#
# COMPACT_ATOMS: atom_id res chain seq x y z
N MET A 1 39.36 -61.46 -19.39
CA MET A 1 39.41 -62.90 -19.07
C MET A 1 38.78 -63.07 -17.69
N PHE A 2 37.85 -64.02 -17.49
CA PHE A 2 37.10 -64.28 -16.21
C PHE A 2 36.16 -63.13 -15.73
N LYS A 3 34.89 -63.27 -15.30
CA LYS A 3 34.01 -64.38 -14.80
C LYS A 3 34.29 -64.72 -13.32
N LYS A 4 33.39 -64.61 -12.33
CA LYS A 4 31.92 -64.88 -12.22
C LYS A 4 31.14 -63.65 -11.65
N ARG A 5 29.79 -63.52 -11.68
CA ARG A 5 28.66 -64.40 -11.24
C ARG A 5 28.66 -64.64 -9.71
N SER A 6 27.53 -64.80 -9.02
CA SER A 6 26.17 -65.24 -9.43
C SER A 6 25.12 -64.77 -8.40
N GLU A 7 23.92 -64.30 -8.83
CA GLU A 7 22.59 -64.98 -8.69
C GLU A 7 22.08 -65.02 -7.21
N SER A 8 20.82 -64.90 -6.82
CA SER A 8 19.46 -64.67 -7.38
C SER A 8 18.51 -64.74 -6.14
N SER A 9 17.22 -64.39 -6.16
CA SER A 9 16.15 -65.18 -6.78
C SER A 9 14.85 -64.38 -7.01
N GLU A 10 14.02 -64.89 -7.92
CA GLU A 10 12.68 -64.39 -8.25
C GLU A 10 11.59 -65.14 -7.46
N SER A 11 10.36 -64.59 -7.44
CA SER A 11 9.03 -65.28 -7.37
C SER A 11 7.99 -64.42 -6.61
N SER A 12 6.69 -64.40 -6.92
CA SER A 12 5.92 -64.66 -8.16
C SER A 12 4.43 -64.32 -7.91
N GLY A 13 3.75 -63.73 -8.89
CA GLY A 13 2.38 -64.12 -9.31
C GLY A 13 1.16 -64.02 -8.36
N LYS A 14 0.23 -63.13 -8.77
CA LYS A 14 -1.26 -63.28 -8.75
C LYS A 14 -2.07 -63.15 -7.44
N THR A 15 -3.05 -62.23 -7.51
CA THR A 15 -4.32 -62.27 -6.75
C THR A 15 -5.28 -63.34 -7.33
N PRO A 16 -6.33 -63.77 -6.60
CA PRO A 16 -7.64 -63.12 -6.82
C PRO A 16 -8.69 -63.15 -5.66
N LYS A 17 -9.70 -62.27 -5.81
CA LYS A 17 -11.09 -62.33 -5.25
C LYS A 17 -11.35 -61.97 -3.78
N LYS A 18 -12.66 -61.77 -3.51
CA LYS A 18 -13.31 -60.91 -2.50
C LYS A 18 -14.48 -61.67 -1.83
N PRO A 19 -14.88 -61.32 -0.60
CA PRO A 19 -16.29 -61.40 -0.18
C PRO A 19 -16.96 -60.04 0.14
N THR A 20 -18.28 -60.01 0.11
CA THR A 20 -19.18 -58.92 0.58
C THR A 20 -19.25 -58.87 2.13
N GLU A 21 -19.78 -57.85 2.83
CA GLU A 21 -21.03 -57.08 2.63
C GLU A 21 -21.01 -55.62 3.15
N LYS A 22 -22.09 -54.88 2.83
CA LYS A 22 -22.85 -53.82 3.56
C LYS A 22 -22.28 -53.29 4.89
N LEU A 23 -22.44 -52.02 5.28
CA LEU A 23 -23.35 -50.90 4.91
C LEU A 23 -22.51 -49.57 4.97
N SER A 24 -22.95 -48.33 4.71
CA SER A 24 -24.28 -47.76 4.44
C SER A 24 -24.29 -46.65 3.37
N GLU A 25 -24.78 -45.44 3.68
CA GLU A 25 -25.34 -44.48 2.73
C GLU A 25 -24.91 -43.01 2.96
N HIS A 26 -25.29 -42.15 2.00
CA HIS A 26 -25.26 -40.67 1.99
C HIS A 26 -23.92 -39.91 1.81
N SER A 27 -23.53 -39.71 0.53
CA SER A 27 -22.88 -38.45 0.07
C SER A 27 -22.95 -38.17 -1.46
N ASP A 28 -23.70 -38.95 -2.25
CA ASP A 28 -23.74 -38.77 -3.72
C ASP A 28 -24.73 -37.67 -4.14
N GLY A 29 -24.23 -36.43 -4.28
CA GLY A 29 -25.09 -35.28 -4.64
C GLY A 29 -24.43 -34.04 -5.24
N LEU A 30 -23.09 -34.00 -5.45
CA LEU A 30 -22.43 -32.76 -5.93
C LEU A 30 -21.31 -32.93 -6.99
N SER A 31 -20.93 -34.16 -7.38
CA SER A 31 -19.67 -34.41 -8.11
C SER A 31 -19.82 -34.71 -9.62
N LYS A 32 -20.87 -34.22 -10.28
CA LYS A 32 -21.09 -34.39 -11.74
C LYS A 32 -21.56 -33.12 -12.47
N MET A 33 -20.79 -32.04 -12.33
CA MET A 33 -20.89 -30.86 -13.20
C MET A 33 -19.51 -30.24 -13.50
N GLY A 34 -18.49 -31.10 -13.66
CA GLY A 34 -17.08 -30.70 -13.83
C GLY A 34 -16.47 -30.99 -15.21
N GLU A 35 -17.21 -31.61 -16.14
CA GLU A 35 -16.73 -31.94 -17.49
C GLU A 35 -17.72 -31.46 -18.56
N ILE A 36 -17.49 -30.23 -19.05
CA ILE A 36 -17.89 -29.79 -20.40
C ILE A 36 -16.64 -29.16 -21.01
N ALA A 37 -16.33 -29.51 -22.26
CA ALA A 37 -15.04 -29.19 -22.87
C ALA A 37 -14.82 -27.69 -23.08
N VAL A 38 -13.58 -27.24 -22.88
CA VAL A 38 -13.14 -25.89 -23.24
C VAL A 38 -12.86 -25.86 -24.73
N GLU A 39 -13.78 -25.29 -25.52
CA GLU A 39 -13.54 -24.97 -26.94
C GLU A 39 -13.76 -23.47 -27.19
N VAL A 40 -12.63 -22.80 -27.48
CA VAL A 40 -12.42 -21.42 -27.94
C VAL A 40 -13.66 -20.48 -27.93
N GLY A 41 -14.11 -20.10 -26.74
CA GLY A 41 -15.11 -19.06 -26.51
C GLY A 41 -14.79 -18.27 -25.25
N GLY A 42 -14.75 -16.93 -25.33
CA GLY A 42 -14.34 -16.07 -24.22
C GLY A 42 -15.30 -16.15 -23.02
N ALA A 43 -14.75 -16.12 -21.80
CA ALA A 43 -15.48 -16.38 -20.55
C ALA A 43 -16.75 -15.52 -20.36
N ALA A 44 -16.78 -14.30 -20.91
CA ALA A 44 -17.95 -13.42 -20.91
C ALA A 44 -19.21 -14.10 -21.51
N GLY A 45 -19.08 -14.79 -22.66
CA GLY A 45 -20.22 -15.42 -23.33
C GLY A 45 -20.83 -16.57 -22.53
N MET A 46 -20.01 -17.27 -21.73
CA MET A 46 -20.48 -18.38 -20.90
C MET A 46 -21.21 -17.90 -19.62
N VAL A 47 -20.83 -16.71 -19.11
CA VAL A 47 -21.50 -16.07 -17.97
C VAL A 47 -22.93 -15.63 -18.32
N ASP A 48 -23.16 -15.04 -19.48
CA ASP A 48 -24.48 -14.50 -19.85
C ASP A 48 -25.51 -15.60 -20.19
N VAL A 49 -25.08 -16.74 -20.74
CA VAL A 49 -25.96 -17.90 -20.94
C VAL A 49 -26.42 -18.49 -19.59
N LEU A 50 -25.55 -18.50 -18.57
CA LEU A 50 -25.89 -18.97 -17.22
C LEU A 50 -26.79 -17.99 -16.45
N LYS A 51 -26.54 -16.68 -16.53
CA LYS A 51 -27.38 -15.64 -15.86
C LYS A 51 -28.87 -15.78 -16.19
N ASN A 52 -29.19 -16.12 -17.43
CA ASN A 52 -30.56 -16.15 -17.96
C ASN A 52 -31.36 -17.41 -17.60
N ASN A 53 -30.73 -18.43 -17.00
CA ASN A 53 -31.38 -19.70 -16.63
C ASN A 53 -31.60 -19.86 -15.11
N LEU A 54 -31.21 -18.88 -14.30
CA LEU A 54 -31.35 -18.92 -12.83
C LEU A 54 -32.53 -18.06 -12.33
N PRO A 55 -33.18 -18.44 -11.22
CA PRO A 55 -34.23 -17.62 -10.61
C PRO A 55 -33.71 -16.24 -10.22
N SER A 56 -34.43 -15.19 -10.63
CA SER A 56 -34.12 -13.80 -10.33
C SER A 56 -34.01 -13.56 -8.81
N GLY A 57 -32.87 -13.02 -8.37
CA GLY A 57 -32.59 -12.78 -6.95
C GLY A 57 -32.12 -14.00 -6.15
N SER A 58 -31.88 -15.14 -6.79
CA SER A 58 -31.25 -16.30 -6.12
C SER A 58 -29.79 -16.03 -5.74
N THR A 59 -29.32 -16.64 -4.65
CA THR A 59 -27.93 -16.51 -4.18
C THR A 59 -26.92 -16.92 -5.24
N ALA A 60 -27.23 -17.95 -6.03
CA ALA A 60 -26.38 -18.40 -7.13
C ALA A 60 -26.28 -17.35 -8.26
N GLN A 61 -27.36 -16.64 -8.58
CA GLN A 61 -27.32 -15.55 -9.57
C GLN A 61 -26.45 -14.38 -9.07
N ALA A 62 -26.49 -14.09 -7.77
CA ALA A 62 -25.59 -13.10 -7.15
C ALA A 62 -24.12 -13.54 -7.22
N PHE A 63 -23.80 -14.80 -6.91
CA PHE A 63 -22.45 -15.34 -7.05
C PHE A 63 -21.93 -15.26 -8.50
N PHE A 64 -22.71 -15.70 -9.49
CA PHE A 64 -22.31 -15.62 -10.91
C PHE A 64 -22.13 -14.19 -11.39
N LYS A 65 -22.94 -13.24 -10.90
CA LYS A 65 -22.73 -11.81 -11.19
C LYS A 65 -21.40 -11.33 -10.62
N THR A 66 -21.15 -11.53 -9.32
CA THR A 66 -19.90 -11.12 -8.66
C THR A 66 -18.67 -11.74 -9.33
N ALA A 67 -18.71 -13.03 -9.69
CA ALA A 67 -17.63 -13.70 -10.41
C ALA A 67 -17.36 -13.08 -11.80
N GLY A 68 -18.41 -12.69 -12.53
CA GLY A 68 -18.30 -11.95 -13.80
C GLY A 68 -17.69 -10.56 -13.61
N ASP A 69 -18.22 -9.79 -12.65
CA ASP A 69 -17.72 -8.47 -12.25
C ASP A 69 -16.21 -8.47 -11.90
N ILE A 70 -15.71 -9.55 -11.28
CA ILE A 70 -14.28 -9.75 -10.97
C ILE A 70 -13.49 -10.11 -12.22
N ALA A 71 -13.99 -11.03 -13.06
CA ALA A 71 -13.30 -11.44 -14.28
C ALA A 71 -13.13 -10.26 -15.24
N GLU A 72 -14.15 -9.43 -15.40
CA GLU A 72 -14.13 -8.21 -16.22
C GLU A 72 -13.09 -7.20 -15.71
N ALA A 73 -13.12 -6.89 -14.41
CA ALA A 73 -12.20 -5.91 -13.79
C ALA A 73 -10.72 -6.35 -13.83
N VAL A 74 -10.43 -7.65 -13.66
CA VAL A 74 -9.06 -8.18 -13.59
C VAL A 74 -8.45 -8.43 -14.97
N THR A 75 -9.26 -8.69 -16.01
CA THR A 75 -8.77 -9.04 -17.35
C THR A 75 -7.75 -8.03 -17.94
N PRO A 76 -7.95 -6.70 -17.86
CA PRO A 76 -6.98 -5.71 -18.34
C PRO A 76 -5.59 -5.79 -17.69
N PHE A 77 -5.50 -6.29 -16.46
CA PHE A 77 -4.25 -6.34 -15.70
C PHE A 77 -3.39 -7.57 -16.05
N LEU A 78 -3.98 -8.64 -16.61
CA LEU A 78 -3.26 -9.89 -16.91
C LEU A 78 -2.01 -9.69 -17.80
N PRO A 79 -2.03 -8.87 -18.88
CA PRO A 79 -0.83 -8.62 -19.68
C PRO A 79 0.24 -7.82 -18.92
N LEU A 80 -0.17 -6.91 -18.02
CA LEU A 80 0.75 -6.12 -17.21
C LEU A 80 1.43 -6.98 -16.14
N VAL A 81 0.69 -7.91 -15.51
CA VAL A 81 1.24 -8.89 -14.55
C VAL A 81 2.23 -9.83 -15.23
N GLY A 82 1.92 -10.31 -16.44
CA GLY A 82 2.88 -11.09 -17.24
C GLY A 82 4.15 -10.30 -17.57
N LEU A 83 3.98 -9.04 -17.98
CA LEU A 83 5.10 -8.13 -18.28
C LEU A 83 5.97 -7.82 -17.05
N VAL A 84 5.40 -7.71 -15.84
CA VAL A 84 6.18 -7.57 -14.60
C VAL A 84 7.07 -8.79 -14.37
N GLY A 85 6.55 -10.01 -14.58
CA GLY A 85 7.33 -11.24 -14.45
C GLY A 85 8.50 -11.30 -15.43
N THR A 86 8.24 -11.10 -16.72
CA THR A 86 9.30 -11.06 -17.74
C THR A 86 10.33 -9.97 -17.45
N LEU A 87 9.92 -8.76 -17.04
CA LEU A 87 10.87 -7.70 -16.69
C LEU A 87 11.68 -8.04 -15.42
N THR A 88 11.13 -8.79 -14.47
CA THR A 88 11.86 -9.28 -13.28
C THR A 88 12.96 -10.24 -13.70
N GLU A 89 12.63 -11.24 -14.53
CA GLU A 89 13.58 -12.21 -15.09
C GLU A 89 14.70 -11.48 -15.88
N GLU A 90 14.35 -10.56 -16.77
CA GLU A 90 15.31 -9.77 -17.56
C GLU A 90 16.19 -8.82 -16.70
N ILE A 91 15.70 -8.31 -15.57
CA ILE A 91 16.47 -7.48 -14.63
C ILE A 91 17.49 -8.34 -13.86
N VAL A 92 17.14 -9.58 -13.51
CA VAL A 92 18.06 -10.54 -12.88
C VAL A 92 19.17 -10.94 -13.86
N GLU A 93 18.83 -11.27 -15.12
CA GLU A 93 19.83 -11.58 -16.16
C GLU A 93 20.76 -10.39 -16.48
N ALA A 94 20.22 -9.17 -16.47
CA ALA A 94 21.03 -7.96 -16.64
C ALA A 94 21.99 -7.75 -15.45
N TYR A 95 21.56 -8.04 -14.21
CA TYR A 95 22.37 -7.91 -13.00
C TYR A 95 23.62 -8.82 -12.99
N ASP A 96 23.53 -10.06 -13.48
CA ASP A 96 24.69 -10.97 -13.55
C ASP A 96 25.86 -10.38 -14.37
N ASN A 97 25.56 -9.49 -15.31
CA ASN A 97 26.53 -8.82 -16.17
C ASN A 97 27.08 -7.50 -15.58
N VAL A 98 26.48 -6.98 -14.51
CA VAL A 98 26.87 -5.72 -13.85
C VAL A 98 28.22 -5.89 -13.13
N GLN A 99 29.15 -4.95 -13.35
CA GLN A 99 30.47 -4.92 -12.70
C GLN A 99 30.68 -3.80 -11.69
N TYR A 100 29.83 -2.76 -11.70
CA TYR A 100 29.88 -1.58 -10.82
C TYR A 100 28.55 -1.42 -10.12
N ASN A 101 28.50 -0.69 -9.00
CA ASN A 101 27.27 -0.43 -8.26
C ASN A 101 26.51 -1.72 -7.85
N LYS A 102 27.25 -2.81 -7.57
CA LYS A 102 26.66 -4.14 -7.32
C LYS A 102 25.76 -4.17 -6.08
N LYS A 103 26.06 -3.36 -5.04
CA LYS A 103 25.22 -3.29 -3.84
C LYS A 103 23.90 -2.60 -4.18
N THR A 104 23.96 -1.50 -4.94
CA THR A 104 22.76 -0.78 -5.42
C THR A 104 21.91 -1.64 -6.35
N CYS A 105 22.52 -2.30 -7.34
CA CYS A 105 21.79 -3.16 -8.26
C CYS A 105 21.18 -4.37 -7.55
N SER A 106 21.90 -5.01 -6.62
CA SER A 106 21.35 -6.11 -5.82
C SER A 106 20.17 -5.67 -4.95
N ALA A 107 20.22 -4.49 -4.32
CA ALA A 107 19.10 -3.94 -3.56
C ALA A 107 17.85 -3.72 -4.45
N LEU A 108 18.05 -3.24 -5.69
CA LEU A 108 16.97 -3.12 -6.67
C LEU A 108 16.44 -4.47 -7.16
N VAL A 109 17.28 -5.48 -7.42
CA VAL A 109 16.82 -6.84 -7.78
C VAL A 109 15.90 -7.40 -6.69
N ASN A 110 16.37 -7.41 -5.43
CA ASN A 110 15.61 -7.94 -4.29
C ASN A 110 14.24 -7.23 -4.14
N ARG A 111 14.17 -5.93 -4.46
CA ARG A 111 12.93 -5.14 -4.48
C ARG A 111 12.00 -5.54 -5.63
N VAL A 112 12.53 -5.70 -6.84
CA VAL A 112 11.75 -6.06 -8.03
C VAL A 112 11.13 -7.46 -7.85
N GLU A 113 11.90 -8.44 -7.37
CA GLU A 113 11.41 -9.77 -7.01
C GLU A 113 10.30 -9.72 -5.94
N ALA A 114 10.48 -8.92 -4.88
CA ALA A 114 9.48 -8.75 -3.83
C ALA A 114 8.18 -8.09 -4.34
N ALA A 115 8.29 -7.13 -5.26
CA ALA A 115 7.11 -6.52 -5.90
C ALA A 115 6.40 -7.50 -6.83
N GLU A 116 7.14 -8.33 -7.57
CA GLU A 116 6.59 -9.39 -8.43
C GLU A 116 5.83 -10.44 -7.59
N PHE A 117 6.39 -10.85 -6.44
CA PHE A 117 5.69 -11.69 -5.46
C PHE A 117 4.44 -11.00 -4.89
N SER A 118 4.51 -9.71 -4.55
CA SER A 118 3.37 -8.94 -4.05
C SER A 118 2.24 -8.87 -5.07
N ILE A 119 2.56 -8.65 -6.34
CA ILE A 119 1.58 -8.63 -7.44
C ILE A 119 0.99 -10.03 -7.67
N LYS A 120 1.80 -11.09 -7.60
CA LYS A 120 1.32 -12.49 -7.59
C LYS A 120 0.41 -12.80 -6.40
N ALA A 121 0.56 -12.13 -5.25
CA ALA A 121 -0.35 -12.25 -4.11
C ALA A 121 -1.65 -11.45 -4.30
N LEU A 122 -1.55 -10.18 -4.71
CA LEU A 122 -2.68 -9.30 -5.04
C LEU A 122 -3.66 -9.94 -6.04
N MET A 123 -3.13 -10.59 -7.08
CA MET A 123 -3.93 -11.28 -8.11
C MET A 123 -4.66 -12.53 -7.59
N ARG A 124 -4.22 -13.10 -6.45
CA ARG A 124 -4.96 -14.16 -5.73
C ARG A 124 -6.07 -13.52 -4.88
N GLN A 125 -5.77 -12.40 -4.21
CA GLN A 125 -6.69 -11.59 -3.40
C GLN A 125 -7.57 -10.63 -4.22
N LYS A 126 -7.89 -11.01 -5.47
CA LYS A 126 -8.65 -10.17 -6.43
C LYS A 126 -10.08 -9.84 -6.01
N GLU A 127 -10.67 -10.67 -5.15
CA GLU A 127 -12.00 -10.47 -4.56
C GLU A 127 -11.99 -9.33 -3.54
N GLU A 128 -11.00 -9.34 -2.64
CA GLU A 128 -10.77 -8.29 -1.63
C GLU A 128 -10.42 -6.94 -2.30
N ASN A 129 -9.63 -7.00 -3.38
CA ASN A 129 -9.09 -5.84 -4.09
C ASN A 129 -9.96 -5.37 -5.29
N LEU A 130 -11.18 -5.90 -5.45
CA LEU A 130 -12.05 -5.64 -6.61
C LEU A 130 -12.31 -4.14 -6.87
N LYS A 131 -12.33 -3.31 -5.83
CA LYS A 131 -12.47 -1.84 -5.97
C LYS A 131 -11.31 -1.23 -6.75
N ASN A 132 -10.08 -1.68 -6.48
CA ASN A 132 -8.86 -1.17 -7.10
C ASN A 132 -8.76 -1.67 -8.56
N PHE A 133 -9.15 -2.92 -8.81
CA PHE A 133 -9.24 -3.46 -10.17
C PHE A 133 -10.32 -2.77 -11.04
N LYS A 134 -11.27 -2.04 -10.43
CA LYS A 134 -12.24 -1.19 -11.13
C LYS A 134 -11.84 0.29 -11.19
N ASP A 135 -10.69 0.68 -10.63
CA ASP A 135 -10.16 2.04 -10.73
C ASP A 135 -9.19 2.19 -11.90
N GLN A 136 -9.52 3.14 -12.78
CA GLN A 136 -8.70 3.50 -13.93
C GLN A 136 -7.36 4.10 -13.50
N ASN A 137 -7.29 4.80 -12.36
CA ASN A 137 -6.02 5.36 -11.86
C ASN A 137 -5.08 4.24 -11.36
N TYR A 138 -5.60 3.27 -10.61
CA TYR A 138 -4.86 2.05 -10.21
C TYR A 138 -4.29 1.28 -11.43
N TYR A 139 -5.04 1.18 -12.54
CA TYR A 139 -4.53 0.65 -13.80
C TYR A 139 -3.39 1.49 -14.38
N GLN A 140 -3.48 2.83 -14.36
CA GLN A 140 -2.38 3.70 -14.80
C GLN A 140 -1.13 3.57 -13.92
N THR A 141 -1.29 3.37 -12.60
CA THR A 141 -0.15 3.07 -11.70
C THR A 141 0.51 1.74 -12.09
N PHE A 142 -0.26 0.70 -12.41
CA PHE A 142 0.28 -0.56 -12.94
C PHE A 142 1.09 -0.34 -14.24
N VAL A 143 0.57 0.45 -15.19
CA VAL A 143 1.30 0.79 -16.43
C VAL A 143 2.60 1.52 -16.13
N ARG A 144 2.57 2.54 -15.25
CA ARG A 144 3.77 3.29 -14.81
C ARG A 144 4.79 2.39 -14.13
N PHE A 145 4.36 1.47 -13.26
CA PHE A 145 5.24 0.49 -12.63
C PHE A 145 5.98 -0.38 -13.66
N THR A 146 5.29 -0.90 -14.68
CA THR A 146 5.98 -1.64 -15.77
C THR A 146 6.96 -0.78 -16.57
N ASN A 147 6.79 0.54 -16.61
CA ASN A 147 7.74 1.46 -17.26
C ASN A 147 8.95 1.76 -16.37
N CYS A 148 8.76 1.91 -15.05
CA CYS A 148 9.87 1.96 -14.08
C CYS A 148 10.74 0.70 -14.18
N LEU A 149 10.15 -0.50 -14.24
CA LEU A 149 10.92 -1.73 -14.44
C LEU A 149 11.74 -1.73 -15.74
N LYS A 150 11.21 -1.22 -16.87
CA LYS A 150 11.98 -1.07 -18.12
C LYS A 150 13.15 -0.09 -17.97
N GLN A 151 12.98 0.98 -17.18
CA GLN A 151 14.05 1.93 -16.89
C GLN A 151 15.16 1.31 -16.02
N ILE A 152 14.80 0.51 -15.00
CA ILE A 152 15.74 -0.26 -14.18
C ILE A 152 16.53 -1.26 -15.05
N LYS A 153 15.84 -2.06 -15.88
CA LYS A 153 16.50 -2.99 -16.82
C LYS A 153 17.53 -2.26 -17.69
N LYS A 154 17.12 -1.18 -18.35
CA LYS A 154 18.01 -0.38 -19.20
C LYS A 154 19.20 0.20 -18.42
N LEU A 155 19.00 0.63 -17.17
CA LEU A 155 20.08 1.14 -16.32
C LEU A 155 21.13 0.04 -16.04
N PHE A 156 20.71 -1.21 -15.80
CA PHE A 156 21.65 -2.33 -15.63
C PHE A 156 22.36 -2.68 -16.95
N GLU A 157 21.65 -2.67 -18.09
CA GLU A 157 22.23 -2.84 -19.42
C GLU A 157 23.31 -1.78 -19.70
N ASP A 158 23.04 -0.50 -19.40
CA ASP A 158 23.98 0.61 -19.58
C ASP A 158 25.21 0.45 -18.66
N ILE A 159 25.03 0.09 -17.38
CA ILE A 159 26.12 -0.11 -16.41
C ILE A 159 26.99 -1.32 -16.76
N SER A 160 26.40 -2.42 -17.24
CA SER A 160 27.17 -3.60 -17.71
C SER A 160 28.07 -3.27 -18.91
N GLN A 161 27.69 -2.25 -19.71
CA GLN A 161 28.41 -1.80 -20.90
C GLN A 161 29.33 -0.59 -20.65
N LEU A 162 29.33 -0.04 -19.43
CA LEU A 162 30.16 1.09 -19.02
C LEU A 162 31.66 0.98 -19.36
N PRO A 163 32.32 -0.20 -19.27
CA PRO A 163 33.73 -0.35 -19.71
C PRO A 163 33.95 -0.09 -21.20
N LYS A 164 32.92 -0.25 -22.03
CA LYS A 164 32.96 -0.11 -23.49
C LYS A 164 32.62 1.33 -23.94
N PHE A 165 31.79 2.04 -23.18
CA PHE A 165 31.22 3.33 -23.57
C PHE A 165 31.52 4.50 -22.60
N LYS A 166 32.50 4.37 -21.68
CA LYS A 166 32.88 5.39 -20.68
C LYS A 166 32.82 6.84 -21.17
N LYS A 167 33.29 7.13 -22.38
CA LYS A 167 33.29 8.48 -22.98
C LYS A 167 31.91 9.09 -23.30
N PHE A 168 30.81 8.39 -23.02
CA PHE A 168 29.44 8.80 -23.35
C PHE A 168 28.44 8.68 -22.19
N VAL A 169 28.88 8.25 -20.99
CA VAL A 169 28.00 8.07 -19.83
C VAL A 169 28.71 8.59 -18.59
N SER A 170 28.20 9.67 -17.99
CA SER A 170 28.76 10.22 -16.75
C SER A 170 28.30 9.40 -15.54
N SER A 171 29.12 9.39 -14.49
CA SER A 171 28.69 8.88 -13.18
C SER A 171 27.57 9.72 -12.56
N ALA A 172 27.47 11.01 -12.93
CA ALA A 172 26.34 11.87 -12.56
C ALA A 172 25.02 11.37 -13.17
N ASP A 173 24.98 11.12 -14.49
CA ASP A 173 23.80 10.62 -15.21
C ASP A 173 23.31 9.27 -14.65
N ILE A 174 24.25 8.41 -14.25
CA ILE A 174 23.95 7.09 -13.65
C ILE A 174 23.38 7.27 -12.24
N ARG A 175 23.96 8.15 -11.42
CA ARG A 175 23.45 8.48 -10.08
C ARG A 175 22.03 9.05 -10.15
N GLU A 176 21.80 10.03 -11.02
CA GLU A 176 20.49 10.64 -11.23
C GLU A 176 19.45 9.58 -11.61
N ARG A 177 19.76 8.74 -12.61
CA ARG A 177 18.86 7.65 -13.02
C ARG A 177 18.62 6.60 -11.91
N PHE A 178 19.61 6.28 -11.08
CA PHE A 178 19.36 5.42 -9.90
C PHE A 178 18.42 6.10 -8.90
N GLU A 179 18.67 7.36 -8.56
CA GLU A 179 17.82 8.12 -7.64
C GLU A 179 16.38 8.21 -8.14
N GLU A 180 16.18 8.53 -9.42
CA GLU A 180 14.87 8.56 -10.07
C GLU A 180 14.17 7.19 -10.00
N ASN A 181 14.84 6.13 -10.44
CA ASN A 181 14.25 4.78 -10.44
C ASN A 181 13.92 4.28 -9.03
N ILE A 182 14.77 4.55 -8.03
CA ILE A 182 14.52 4.19 -6.63
C ILE A 182 13.30 4.97 -6.08
N LYS A 183 13.15 6.25 -6.43
CA LYS A 183 12.02 7.09 -5.98
C LYS A 183 10.72 6.69 -6.70
N GLU A 184 10.73 6.54 -8.03
CA GLU A 184 9.57 6.07 -8.81
C GLU A 184 9.10 4.68 -8.36
N PHE A 185 10.02 3.73 -8.19
CA PHE A 185 9.70 2.37 -7.77
C PHE A 185 8.97 2.37 -6.42
N ASN A 186 9.51 3.05 -5.41
CA ASN A 186 8.91 3.08 -4.07
C ASN A 186 7.56 3.83 -4.07
N ASN A 187 7.42 4.90 -4.86
CA ASN A 187 6.13 5.60 -5.02
C ASN A 187 5.08 4.66 -5.61
N TYR A 188 5.37 3.98 -6.72
CA TYR A 188 4.41 3.08 -7.37
C TYR A 188 4.14 1.81 -6.54
N PHE A 189 5.12 1.30 -5.79
CA PHE A 189 4.92 0.20 -4.84
C PHE A 189 3.90 0.57 -3.74
N ASN A 190 3.99 1.80 -3.24
CA ASN A 190 3.08 2.35 -2.23
C ASN A 190 1.68 2.67 -2.82
N ASP A 191 1.62 3.31 -4.00
CA ASP A 191 0.36 3.60 -4.71
C ASP A 191 -0.42 2.32 -5.07
N LEU A 192 0.30 1.22 -5.38
CA LEU A 192 -0.29 -0.10 -5.61
C LEU A 192 -0.66 -0.85 -4.33
N ASN A 193 -0.26 -0.34 -3.16
CA ASN A 193 -0.41 -0.96 -1.83
C ASN A 193 0.14 -2.39 -1.76
N LEU A 194 1.36 -2.60 -2.29
CA LEU A 194 2.00 -3.91 -2.32
C LEU A 194 2.50 -4.31 -0.92
N ALA A 195 1.75 -5.19 -0.25
CA ALA A 195 1.92 -5.48 1.18
C ALA A 195 3.14 -6.37 1.53
N ILE A 196 4.36 -5.85 1.38
CA ILE A 196 5.60 -6.39 1.98
C ILE A 196 6.38 -5.24 2.64
N SER A 197 6.94 -5.48 3.83
CA SER A 197 7.63 -4.51 4.70
C SER A 197 8.95 -3.90 4.16
N ILE A 198 9.20 -3.95 2.85
CA ILE A 198 10.45 -3.48 2.20
C ILE A 198 10.36 -2.00 1.76
N ALA A 199 9.17 -1.42 1.66
CA ALA A 199 8.95 -0.04 1.21
C ALA A 199 8.70 0.98 2.36
N THR A 200 9.48 0.91 3.44
CA THR A 200 9.50 1.99 4.44
C THR A 200 10.42 3.13 4.00
N GLN A 201 10.21 4.35 4.52
CA GLN A 201 11.12 5.48 4.32
C GLN A 201 12.57 5.09 4.72
N ASP A 202 12.73 4.43 5.86
CA ASP A 202 14.00 3.90 6.34
C ASP A 202 14.71 2.99 5.33
N GLN A 203 14.01 2.37 4.38
CA GLN A 203 14.59 1.54 3.33
C GLN A 203 14.81 2.30 2.01
N LEU A 204 14.09 3.39 1.76
CA LEU A 204 14.48 4.38 0.75
C LEU A 204 15.82 5.02 1.14
N ASP A 205 15.94 5.46 2.40
CA ASP A 205 17.13 6.14 2.92
C ASP A 205 18.38 5.24 2.90
N LYS A 206 18.24 3.96 3.31
CA LYS A 206 19.33 2.96 3.22
C LYS A 206 19.81 2.73 1.80
N ASP A 207 18.90 2.65 0.84
CA ASP A 207 19.25 2.32 -0.54
C ASP A 207 19.88 3.52 -1.26
N LEU A 208 19.50 4.75 -0.89
CA LEU A 208 20.20 5.98 -1.30
C LEU A 208 21.60 6.08 -0.67
N ALA A 209 21.78 5.64 0.59
CA ALA A 209 23.11 5.56 1.20
C ALA A 209 24.00 4.49 0.53
N ILE A 210 23.44 3.32 0.20
CA ILE A 210 24.14 2.27 -0.56
C ILE A 210 24.53 2.77 -1.96
N LEU A 211 23.64 3.50 -2.65
CA LEU A 211 23.94 4.18 -3.91
C LEU A 211 25.11 5.16 -3.78
N HIS A 212 25.15 5.96 -2.71
CA HIS A 212 26.23 6.92 -2.48
C HIS A 212 27.60 6.26 -2.36
N ASP A 213 27.74 5.22 -1.53
CA ASP A 213 28.98 4.47 -1.37
C ASP A 213 29.43 3.80 -2.67
N ASP A 214 28.49 3.15 -3.39
CA ASP A 214 28.76 2.50 -4.67
C ASP A 214 29.14 3.51 -5.77
N MET A 215 28.60 4.73 -5.75
CA MET A 215 29.00 5.83 -6.65
C MET A 215 30.43 6.32 -6.36
N ILE A 216 30.81 6.38 -5.09
CA ILE A 216 32.18 6.70 -4.68
C ILE A 216 33.16 5.60 -5.13
N GLU A 217 32.78 4.32 -5.03
CA GLU A 217 33.58 3.21 -5.56
C GLU A 217 33.72 3.24 -7.09
N MET A 218 32.62 3.47 -7.83
CA MET A 218 32.66 3.58 -9.29
C MET A 218 33.53 4.76 -9.75
N ASN A 219 33.39 5.95 -9.15
CA ASN A 219 34.20 7.11 -9.52
C ASN A 219 35.70 6.87 -9.28
N LYS A 220 36.09 6.25 -8.16
CA LYS A 220 37.48 5.85 -7.91
C LYS A 220 38.01 4.89 -8.98
N PHE A 221 37.19 3.94 -9.44
CA PHE A 221 37.56 3.03 -10.53
C PHE A 221 37.71 3.76 -11.88
N LEU A 222 36.78 4.64 -12.23
CA LEU A 222 36.80 5.39 -13.49
C LEU A 222 38.03 6.31 -13.59
N HIS A 223 38.33 7.05 -12.53
CA HIS A 223 39.55 7.86 -12.40
C HIS A 223 40.83 7.02 -12.46
N LYS A 224 40.83 5.81 -11.88
CA LYS A 224 42.00 4.90 -11.93
C LYS A 224 42.30 4.40 -13.34
N ILE A 225 41.30 4.23 -14.20
CA ILE A 225 41.50 3.94 -15.63
C ILE A 225 41.90 5.22 -16.41
N GLU A 226 41.34 6.38 -16.06
CA GLU A 226 41.66 7.69 -16.66
C GLU A 226 43.15 8.05 -16.51
N GLY A 227 43.66 7.96 -15.28
CA GLY A 227 45.07 8.21 -14.95
C GLY A 227 46.05 7.19 -15.53
N GLY A 228 45.56 6.11 -16.14
CA GLY A 228 46.35 5.19 -16.95
C GLY A 228 46.45 5.58 -18.43
N ILE A 229 45.69 6.58 -18.89
CA ILE A 229 45.57 7.00 -20.30
C ILE A 229 46.00 8.46 -20.52
N THR A 230 45.71 9.38 -19.58
CA THR A 230 46.15 10.79 -19.68
C THR A 230 46.62 11.36 -18.34
N VAL A 231 47.81 11.96 -18.35
CA VAL A 231 48.37 12.68 -17.18
C VAL A 231 47.92 14.13 -17.19
N THR A 232 46.93 14.45 -16.35
CA THR A 232 46.91 15.57 -15.39
C THR A 232 45.56 15.54 -14.69
N VAL A 233 45.50 14.99 -13.47
CA VAL A 233 44.35 15.24 -12.58
C VAL A 233 44.49 16.67 -12.09
N ASP A 234 43.63 17.57 -12.53
CA ASP A 234 43.56 18.90 -11.93
C ASP A 234 42.87 18.78 -10.56
N ASN A 235 43.50 19.30 -9.52
CA ASN A 235 42.98 19.18 -8.15
C ASN A 235 41.57 19.78 -8.02
N THR A 236 41.26 20.77 -8.86
CA THR A 236 39.95 21.42 -8.99
C THR A 236 38.81 20.43 -9.25
N GLU A 237 39.01 19.40 -10.07
CA GLU A 237 37.99 18.39 -10.38
C GLU A 237 37.73 17.46 -9.19
N THR A 238 38.80 17.02 -8.53
CA THR A 238 38.71 16.20 -7.30
C THR A 238 38.04 16.99 -6.16
N ILE A 239 38.28 18.30 -6.10
CA ILE A 239 37.63 19.21 -5.15
C ILE A 239 36.14 19.41 -5.51
N MET A 240 35.78 19.62 -6.78
CA MET A 240 34.38 19.73 -7.20
C MET A 240 33.58 18.46 -6.88
N ASN A 241 34.06 17.29 -7.27
CA ASN A 241 33.39 16.02 -6.98
C ASN A 241 33.16 15.80 -5.47
N LYS A 242 34.09 16.27 -4.63
CA LYS A 242 33.97 16.19 -3.17
C LYS A 242 33.01 17.24 -2.58
N LEU A 243 33.02 18.47 -3.12
CA LEU A 243 32.06 19.51 -2.73
C LEU A 243 30.63 19.14 -3.13
N GLU A 244 30.43 18.51 -4.29
CA GLU A 244 29.13 18.05 -4.75
C GLU A 244 28.56 16.95 -3.84
N ILE A 245 29.40 15.98 -3.45
CA ILE A 245 29.07 14.98 -2.41
C ILE A 245 28.62 15.67 -1.12
N GLN A 246 29.41 16.60 -0.57
CA GLN A 246 29.07 17.29 0.67
C GLN A 246 27.81 18.17 0.55
N ASN A 247 27.55 18.75 -0.63
CA ASN A 247 26.35 19.52 -0.89
C ASN A 247 25.10 18.62 -0.95
N ASN A 248 25.22 17.40 -1.46
CA ASN A 248 24.14 16.42 -1.48
C ASN A 248 23.87 15.82 -0.09
N GLU A 249 24.91 15.55 0.70
CA GLU A 249 24.79 15.21 2.13
C GLU A 249 24.02 16.32 2.89
N VAL A 250 24.41 17.59 2.70
CA VAL A 250 23.72 18.76 3.28
C VAL A 250 22.27 18.86 2.82
N LYS A 251 21.98 18.62 1.53
CA LYS A 251 20.60 18.63 0.99
C LYS A 251 19.72 17.59 1.70
N ILE A 252 20.20 16.34 1.82
CA ILE A 252 19.48 15.26 2.51
C ILE A 252 19.25 15.60 3.99
N ILE A 253 20.23 16.21 4.66
CA ILE A 253 20.08 16.70 6.05
C ILE A 253 19.01 17.80 6.13
N VAL A 254 18.98 18.76 5.19
CA VAL A 254 17.99 19.83 5.14
C VAL A 254 16.58 19.30 4.88
N GLU A 255 16.40 18.40 3.92
CA GLU A 255 15.10 17.78 3.61
C GLU A 255 14.56 17.01 4.83
N ASN A 256 15.41 16.25 5.52
CA ASN A 256 15.06 15.59 6.77
C ASN A 256 14.70 16.57 7.90
N VAL A 257 15.45 17.66 8.08
CA VAL A 257 15.14 18.70 9.08
C VAL A 257 13.80 19.40 8.79
N ILE A 258 13.47 19.64 7.51
CA ILE A 258 12.17 20.21 7.12
C ILE A 258 11.02 19.28 7.51
N GLU A 259 11.11 17.98 7.21
CA GLU A 259 10.08 17.00 7.55
C GLU A 259 9.95 16.76 9.07
N GLN A 260 11.07 16.75 9.82
CA GLN A 260 11.02 16.71 11.29
C GLN A 260 10.36 17.97 11.88
N ASN A 261 10.67 19.15 11.35
CA ASN A 261 10.03 20.40 11.77
C ASN A 261 8.52 20.42 11.46
N LYS A 262 8.10 19.85 10.32
CA LYS A 262 6.68 19.68 9.99
C LYS A 262 5.97 18.79 11.01
N ARG A 263 6.54 17.63 11.36
CA ARG A 263 6.01 16.73 12.40
C ARG A 263 5.95 17.41 13.77
N LEU A 264 6.92 18.26 14.10
CA LEU A 264 6.91 19.06 15.34
C LEU A 264 5.76 20.10 15.35
N MET A 265 5.48 20.76 14.22
CA MET A 265 4.31 21.65 14.11
C MET A 265 3.00 20.88 14.31
N GLU A 266 2.83 19.74 13.61
CA GLU A 266 1.64 18.88 13.73
C GLU A 266 1.45 18.28 15.14
N MET A 267 2.50 18.19 15.97
CA MET A 267 2.40 17.79 17.38
C MET A 267 2.06 18.97 18.29
N ASN A 268 2.60 20.16 18.03
CA ASN A 268 2.31 21.37 18.79
C ASN A 268 0.84 21.81 18.64
N GLU A 269 0.28 21.76 17.42
CA GLU A 269 -1.14 22.07 17.18
C GLU A 269 -2.08 21.16 18.00
N LYS A 270 -1.78 19.85 18.02
CA LYS A 270 -2.54 18.86 18.82
C LYS A 270 -2.39 19.10 20.33
N LEU A 271 -1.21 19.53 20.78
CA LEU A 271 -0.94 19.84 22.19
C LEU A 271 -1.71 21.10 22.66
N ASP A 272 -1.77 22.16 21.85
CA ASP A 272 -2.57 23.33 22.18
C ASP A 272 -4.08 23.03 22.12
N GLU A 273 -4.55 22.21 21.18
CA GLU A 273 -5.93 21.69 21.17
C GLU A 273 -6.30 20.98 22.49
N ASP A 274 -5.48 20.04 22.94
CA ASP A 274 -5.74 19.24 24.14
C ASP A 274 -5.60 20.07 25.43
N ARG A 275 -4.70 21.06 25.44
CA ARG A 275 -4.61 22.07 26.48
C ARG A 275 -5.89 22.90 26.57
N ASP A 276 -6.46 23.31 25.43
CA ASP A 276 -7.69 24.09 25.37
C ASP A 276 -8.91 23.28 25.83
N LYS A 277 -8.95 21.97 25.50
CA LYS A 277 -9.92 21.00 26.04
C LYS A 277 -9.78 20.87 27.56
N ALA A 278 -8.56 20.75 28.08
CA ALA A 278 -8.30 20.65 29.52
C ALA A 278 -8.71 21.92 30.29
N ILE A 279 -8.42 23.11 29.76
CA ILE A 279 -8.85 24.40 30.37
C ILE A 279 -10.38 24.49 30.43
N LYS A 280 -11.09 24.09 29.36
CA LYS A 280 -12.56 24.04 29.33
C LYS A 280 -13.10 23.05 30.38
N PHE A 281 -12.50 21.87 30.52
CA PHE A 281 -12.89 20.87 31.51
C PHE A 281 -12.69 21.35 32.96
N ILE A 282 -11.55 21.99 33.27
CA ILE A 282 -11.28 22.58 34.59
C ILE A 282 -12.30 23.66 34.93
N SER A 283 -12.63 24.55 33.99
CA SER A 283 -13.69 25.55 34.16
C SER A 283 -15.06 24.92 34.38
N LEU A 284 -15.39 23.83 33.68
CA LEU A 284 -16.67 23.13 33.84
C LEU A 284 -16.81 22.53 35.25
N ASN A 285 -15.76 21.83 35.72
CA ASN A 285 -15.75 21.21 37.05
C ASN A 285 -15.88 22.27 38.15
N ARG A 286 -15.17 23.40 38.03
CA ARG A 286 -15.30 24.53 38.97
C ARG A 286 -16.71 25.12 39.02
N VAL A 287 -17.49 25.04 37.93
CA VAL A 287 -18.91 25.43 37.94
C VAL A 287 -19.75 24.34 38.63
N ILE A 288 -19.52 23.07 38.32
CA ILE A 288 -20.20 21.93 38.97
C ILE A 288 -20.02 21.98 40.50
N ASP A 289 -18.80 22.27 40.98
CA ASP A 289 -18.47 22.39 42.42
C ASP A 289 -19.26 23.49 43.15
N THR A 290 -19.80 24.49 42.45
CA THR A 290 -20.62 25.55 43.06
C THR A 290 -22.12 25.23 43.10
N ILE A 291 -22.60 24.25 42.32
CA ILE A 291 -24.01 23.85 42.30
C ILE A 291 -24.52 23.39 43.68
N PRO A 292 -23.79 22.59 44.49
CA PRO A 292 -24.22 22.23 45.84
C PRO A 292 -24.35 23.44 46.78
N LEU A 293 -23.51 24.46 46.62
CA LEU A 293 -23.55 25.68 47.42
C LEU A 293 -24.74 26.56 47.03
N LEU A 294 -25.03 26.67 45.73
CA LEU A 294 -26.20 27.39 45.22
C LEU A 294 -27.51 26.70 45.63
N ASN A 295 -27.60 25.37 45.49
CA ASN A 295 -28.76 24.60 45.95
C ASN A 295 -28.96 24.74 47.47
N LYS A 296 -27.88 24.80 48.25
CA LYS A 296 -27.96 25.09 49.68
C LYS A 296 -28.49 26.51 49.95
N GLN A 297 -27.99 27.53 49.26
CA GLN A 297 -28.47 28.91 49.39
C GLN A 297 -29.95 29.07 49.03
N VAL A 298 -30.42 28.36 47.99
CA VAL A 298 -31.85 28.34 47.62
C VAL A 298 -32.69 27.67 48.72
N ASN A 299 -32.28 26.50 49.22
CA ASN A 299 -33.01 25.81 50.28
C ASN A 299 -32.95 26.54 51.64
N GLU A 300 -31.96 27.41 51.87
CA GLU A 300 -31.88 28.30 53.04
C GLU A 300 -32.72 29.60 52.88
N GLN A 301 -33.32 29.85 51.69
CA GLN A 301 -34.14 31.02 51.41
C GLN A 301 -35.66 30.81 51.52
N ASP A 302 -36.15 29.60 51.83
CA ASP A 302 -37.57 29.29 52.04
C ASP A 302 -38.12 29.80 53.40
N SER A 303 -37.92 31.09 53.65
CA SER A 303 -38.73 31.92 54.55
C SER A 303 -39.36 33.08 53.77
N VAL A 304 -39.80 32.80 52.54
CA VAL A 304 -40.65 33.71 51.75
C VAL A 304 -42.04 33.72 52.38
N THR A 305 -42.17 34.50 53.45
CA THR A 305 -43.46 34.76 54.12
C THR A 305 -44.35 35.57 53.19
N ALA A 306 -45.19 34.86 52.43
CA ALA A 306 -46.32 35.46 51.75
C ALA A 306 -47.16 36.23 52.77
N LYS A 307 -47.34 37.53 52.56
CA LYS A 307 -48.17 38.36 53.43
C LYS A 307 -49.63 38.07 53.12
N ASP A 308 -50.28 37.28 53.96
CA ASP A 308 -51.72 37.01 53.86
C ASP A 308 -52.51 38.32 53.86
N ILE A 309 -53.10 38.65 52.71
CA ILE A 309 -53.98 39.80 52.57
C ILE A 309 -55.28 39.49 53.31
N LYS A 310 -55.54 40.19 54.41
CA LYS A 310 -56.77 39.99 55.18
C LYS A 310 -57.97 40.44 54.35
N ALA A 311 -58.95 39.56 54.16
CA ALA A 311 -60.16 39.84 53.39
C ALA A 311 -60.98 41.04 53.91
N SER A 312 -60.76 41.45 55.16
CA SER A 312 -61.34 42.66 55.76
C SER A 312 -60.81 43.99 55.20
N GLU A 313 -59.72 43.97 54.43
CA GLU A 313 -59.08 45.17 53.85
C GLU A 313 -59.50 45.41 52.38
N LEU A 314 -60.37 44.57 51.83
CA LEU A 314 -60.94 44.70 50.48
C LEU A 314 -62.29 45.44 50.56
N GLN A 315 -62.35 46.67 50.03
CA GLN A 315 -63.62 47.36 49.76
C GLN A 315 -64.13 47.03 48.36
N ASP A 316 -65.41 46.65 48.24
CA ASP A 316 -66.08 46.42 46.96
C ASP A 316 -66.18 47.72 46.14
N PRO A 317 -65.63 47.80 44.91
CA PRO A 317 -65.83 48.95 44.05
C PRO A 317 -67.29 49.02 43.54
N PRO A 318 -67.89 50.23 43.41
CA PRO A 318 -69.30 50.38 43.09
C PRO A 318 -69.64 49.81 41.69
N ARG A 319 -70.65 48.94 41.66
CA ARG A 319 -71.06 48.23 40.44
C ARG A 319 -71.75 49.17 39.44
N TYR A 320 -71.20 49.32 38.23
CA TYR A 320 -71.93 49.02 36.98
C TYR A 320 -71.04 49.03 35.70
N VAL A 321 -70.98 47.88 34.99
CA VAL A 321 -71.41 47.68 33.58
C VAL A 321 -70.83 48.62 32.49
N ARG A 322 -70.27 48.17 31.36
CA ARG A 322 -70.60 47.00 30.50
C ARG A 322 -69.35 46.21 30.02
N PRO A 323 -69.48 44.92 29.67
CA PRO A 323 -68.49 44.22 28.86
C PRO A 323 -68.59 44.57 27.37
N ARG A 324 -67.45 44.68 26.70
CA ARG A 324 -67.26 44.43 25.26
C ARG A 324 -65.99 43.59 25.12
N GLN A 325 -66.12 42.30 24.81
CA GLN A 325 -66.03 41.80 23.43
C GLN A 325 -64.66 42.12 22.81
N GLY A 326 -63.74 41.17 22.92
CA GLY A 326 -62.48 41.20 22.18
C GLY A 326 -62.68 40.73 20.74
N SER A 327 -61.88 41.27 19.83
CA SER A 327 -61.69 40.73 18.48
C SER A 327 -60.53 39.75 18.48
N ARG A 328 -60.66 38.65 17.75
CA ARG A 328 -59.60 37.65 17.57
C ARG A 328 -59.15 37.65 16.11
N VAL A 329 -57.95 38.17 15.88
CA VAL A 329 -57.11 37.93 14.70
C VAL A 329 -55.71 37.71 15.24
#